data_AF-A0A0D0SEA4-F1
#
_entry.id   AF-A0A0D0SEA4-F1
#
_cell.length_a   1.000
_cell.length_b   1.000
_cell.length_c   1.000
_cell.angle_alpha   90.00
_cell.angle_beta   90.00
_cell.angle_gamma   90.00
#
_symmetry.space_group_name_H-M   'P 1'
#
loop_
_entity.id
_entity.type
_entity.pdbx_description
1 polymer ?
#
loop_
_entity_poly.entity_id
_entity_poly.type
_entity_poly.pdbx_seq_one_letter_code
_entity_poly.pdbx_strand_id
1 'polypeptide(L)' 'MTIEENFIRLDEIVKKMEAGQITLEDSFALYKEGMELVKKCSDSIEKVEHKIKVLNKEGGLDEF' A
#
# COMPACT_ATOMS: atom_id res chain seq x y z
N MET A 1 -3.43 6.94 -7.36
CA MET A 1 -4.01 5.64 -6.95
C MET A 1 -4.48 5.74 -5.52
N THR A 2 -5.65 5.19 -5.23
CA THR A 2 -6.13 5.01 -3.86
C THR A 2 -5.42 3.83 -3.19
N ILE A 3 -5.63 3.65 -1.88
CA ILE A 3 -5.09 2.50 -1.15
C ILE A 3 -5.70 1.19 -1.70
N GLU A 4 -6.99 1.21 -2.02
CA GLU A 4 -7.73 0.08 -2.59
C GLU A 4 -7.17 -0.31 -3.96
N GLU A 5 -6.88 0.68 -4.83
CA GLU A 5 -6.24 0.42 -6.13
C GLU A 5 -4.85 -0.21 -5.98
N ASN A 6 -4.06 0.23 -4.99
CA ASN A 6 -2.76 -0.37 -4.72
C ASN A 6 -2.90 -1.84 -4.25
N PHE A 7 -3.90 -2.16 -3.43
CA PHE A 7 -4.15 -3.53 -2.99
C PHE A 7 -4.59 -4.44 -4.14
N ILE A 8 -5.47 -3.95 -5.03
CA ILE A 8 -5.85 -4.68 -6.24
C ILE A 8 -4.60 -4.98 -7.07
N ARG A 9 -3.73 -3.99 -7.26
CA ARG A 9 -2.50 -4.18 -8.03
C ARG A 9 -1.53 -5.17 -7.38
N LEU A 10 -1.39 -5.14 -6.06
CA LEU A 10 -0.58 -6.10 -5.31
C LEU A 10 -1.09 -7.53 -5.48
N ASP A 11 -2.41 -7.74 -5.42
CA ASP A 11 -3.03 -9.06 -5.64
C ASP A 11 -2.77 -9.59 -7.06
N GLU A 12 -2.85 -8.71 -8.08
CA GLU A 12 -2.48 -9.07 -9.45
C GLU A 12 -1.00 -9.46 -9.57
N ILE A 13 -0.10 -8.75 -8.89
CA ILE A 13 1.34 -9.05 -8.89
C ILE A 13 1.57 -10.43 -8.29
N VAL A 14 0.99 -10.72 -7.13
CA VAL A 14 1.09 -12.03 -6.47
C VAL A 14 0.60 -13.14 -7.40
N LYS A 15 -0.60 -12.98 -7.98
CA LYS A 15 -1.16 -13.96 -8.92
C LYS A 15 -0.26 -14.21 -10.13
N LYS A 16 0.37 -13.17 -10.68
CA LYS A 16 1.32 -13.31 -11.79
C LYS A 16 2.59 -14.05 -11.39
N MET A 17 3.10 -13.81 -10.17
CA MET A 17 4.26 -14.51 -9.65
C MET A 17 3.96 -15.99 -9.36
N GLU A 18 2.76 -16.30 -8.87
CA GLU A 18 2.30 -17.67 -8.58
C GLU A 18 1.99 -18.50 -9.84
N ALA A 19 1.66 -17.85 -10.96
CA ALA A 19 1.33 -18.53 -12.22
C ALA A 19 2.50 -19.32 -12.83
N GLY A 20 3.74 -19.13 -12.35
CA GLY A 20 4.90 -19.97 -12.66
C GLY A 20 5.46 -19.86 -14.09
N GLN A 21 4.81 -19.11 -14.98
CA GLN A 21 5.25 -18.85 -16.36
C GLN A 21 5.89 -17.46 -16.50
N ILE A 22 6.74 -17.10 -15.54
CA ILE A 22 7.37 -15.79 -15.44
C ILE A 22 8.89 -15.92 -15.52
N THR A 23 9.52 -15.04 -16.29
CA THR A 23 10.99 -15.00 -16.40
C THR A 23 11.61 -14.46 -15.11
N LEU A 24 12.91 -14.67 -14.93
CA LEU A 24 13.62 -14.10 -13.79
C LEU A 24 13.60 -12.56 -13.84
N GLU A 25 13.83 -11.95 -15.00
CA GLU A 25 13.77 -10.49 -15.14
C GLU A 25 12.37 -9.94 -14.79
N ASP A 26 11.31 -10.57 -15.29
CA ASP A 26 9.94 -10.16 -14.98
C ASP A 26 9.63 -10.31 -13.49
N SER A 27 10.14 -11.37 -12.86
CA SER A 27 9.98 -11.60 -11.41
C SER A 27 10.63 -10.48 -10.59
N PHE A 28 11.82 -10.02 -11.00
CA PHE A 28 12.48 -8.87 -10.38
C PHE A 28 11.71 -7.57 -10.59
N ALA A 29 11.17 -7.35 -11.79
CA ALA A 29 10.38 -6.17 -12.10
C ALA A 29 9.10 -6.11 -11.25
N LEU A 30 8.35 -7.22 -11.19
CA LEU A 30 7.14 -7.35 -10.38
C LEU A 30 7.43 -7.21 -8.88
N TYR A 31 8.53 -7.80 -8.39
CA TYR A 31 8.95 -7.65 -7.00
C TYR A 31 9.23 -6.18 -6.66
N LYS A 32 9.99 -5.47 -7.51
CA LYS A 32 10.30 -4.05 -7.32
C LYS A 32 9.01 -3.21 -7.30
N GLU A 33 8.11 -3.46 -8.24
CA GLU A 33 6.81 -2.79 -8.27
C GLU A 33 6.00 -3.05 -7.00
N GLY A 34 5.93 -4.31 -6.54
CA GLY A 34 5.26 -4.69 -5.31
C GLY A 34 5.82 -3.95 -4.09
N MET A 35 7.15 -3.87 -3.97
CA MET A 35 7.81 -3.14 -2.88
C MET A 35 7.48 -1.64 -2.89
N GLU A 36 7.43 -1.02 -4.08
CA GLU A 36 7.03 0.38 -4.22
C GLU A 36 5.56 0.62 -3.83
N LEU A 37 4.67 -0.31 -4.20
CA LEU A 37 3.25 -0.25 -3.83
C LEU A 37 3.05 -0.41 -2.31
N VAL A 38 3.73 -1.37 -1.69
CA VAL A 38 3.70 -1.57 -0.23
C VAL A 38 4.14 -0.29 0.49
N LYS A 39 5.25 0.32 0.04
CA LYS A 39 5.72 1.59 0.60
C LYS A 39 4.66 2.69 0.49
N LYS A 40 4.03 2.85 -0.68
CA LYS A 40 2.98 3.86 -0.89
C LYS A 40 1.77 3.63 0.02
N CYS A 41 1.37 2.38 0.26
CA CYS A 41 0.30 2.06 1.20
C CYS A 41 0.68 2.47 2.62
N SER A 42 1.88 2.09 3.09
CA SER A 42 2.39 2.47 4.41
C SER A 42 2.42 3.98 4.60
N ASP A 43 2.98 4.73 3.64
CA ASP A 43 3.04 6.19 3.69
C ASP A 43 1.64 6.83 3.72
N SER A 44 0.67 6.22 3.06
CA SER A 44 -0.72 6.72 3.03
C SER A 44 -1.43 6.49 4.36
N ILE A 45 -1.23 5.31 4.96
CA ILE A 45 -1.76 4.97 6.29
C ILE A 45 -1.17 5.90 7.34
N GLU A 46 0.16 6.09 7.34
CA GLU A 46 0.84 6.98 8.28
C GLU A 46 0.32 8.42 8.19
N LYS A 47 0.07 8.92 6.98
CA LYS A 47 -0.54 10.25 6.78
C LYS A 47 -1.92 10.36 7.39
N VAL A 48 -2.75 9.31 7.26
CA VAL A 48 -4.09 9.29 7.85
C VAL A 48 -3.99 9.25 9.37
N GLU A 49 -3.16 8.39 9.94
CA GLU A 49 -2.91 8.32 11.38
C GLU A 49 -2.41 9.65 11.95
N HIS A 50 -1.48 10.30 11.24
CA HIS A 50 -0.96 11.60 11.66
C HIS A 50 -2.07 12.66 11.66
N LYS A 51 -2.92 12.71 10.63
CA LYS A 51 -4.06 13.63 10.58
C LYS A 51 -5.02 13.39 11.74
N ILE A 52 -5.34 12.13 12.06
CA ILE A 52 -6.17 11.78 13.21
C ILE A 52 -5.53 12.26 14.51
N LYS A 53 -4.22 12.02 14.71
CA LYS A 53 -3.49 12.47 15.90
C LYS A 53 -3.49 13.99 16.07
N VAL A 54 -3.38 14.76 14.98
CA VAL A 54 -3.47 16.22 15.02
C VAL A 54 -4.88 16.66 15.41
N LEU A 55 -5.92 16.09 14.78
CA LEU A 55 -7.32 16.39 15.11
C LEU A 55 -7.67 16.09 16.57
N ASN A 56 -7.16 14.98 17.13
CA ASN A 56 -7.34 14.65 18.54
C ASN A 56 -6.67 15.68 19.47
N LYS A 57 -5.45 16.11 19.14
CA LYS A 57 -4.72 17.13 19.92
C LYS A 57 -5.38 18.51 19.87
N GLU A 58 -6.10 18.80 18.79
CA GLU A 58 -6.85 20.04 18.61
C GLU A 58 -8.27 19.98 19.24
N GLY A 59 -8.57 18.92 20.01
CA GLY A 59 -9.80 18.78 20.80
C GLY A 59 -11.01 18.21 20.05
N GLY A 60 -10.80 17.62 18.87
CA GLY A 60 -11.89 17.22 17.98
C GLY A 60 -12.55 15.85 18.23
N LEU A 61 -11.98 14.99 19.07
CA LEU A 61 -12.46 13.60 19.24
C LEU A 61 -12.47 13.09 20.69
N ASP A 62 -12.11 13.90 21.69
CA ASP A 62 -12.20 13.52 23.11
C ASP A 62 -13.64 13.66 23.69
N GLU A 63 -14.65 13.98 22.86
CA GLU A 63 -16.07 14.11 23.28
C GLU A 63 -17.00 12.98 22.79
N PHE A 64 -16.48 11.82 22.36
CA PHE A 64 -17.30 10.62 22.10
C PHE A 64 -16.84 9.39 22.89
#